data_AF-A0A3P7KHP7-F1
#
_entry.id   AF-A0A3P7KHP7-F1
#
_cell.length_a   1.000
_cell.length_b   1.000
_cell.length_c   1.000
_cell.angle_alpha   90.00
_cell.angle_beta   90.00
_cell.angle_gamma   90.00
#
_symmetry.space_group_name_H-M   'P 1'
#
loop_
_entity.id
_entity.type
_entity.pdbx_description
1 polymer ?
#
loop_
_entity_poly.entity_id
_entity_poly.type
_entity_poly.pdbx_seq_one_letter_code
_entity_poly.pdbx_strand_id
1 'polypeptide(L)'
;HVGFGCEGLELGPDAEPRVRGATDVTCNANSITLTVRTQRAMHGRMYAQNFHDAPECSLASDGSSRELSITFQDGECGLYKTPSQVRSYFFN
;
A
#
# COMPACT_ATOMS: atom_id res chain seq x y z
N HIS A 1 -12.51 10.90 0.18
CA HIS A 1 -11.68 10.06 -0.70
C HIS A 1 -10.24 10.32 -0.31
N VAL A 2 -9.64 9.41 0.46
CA VAL A 2 -8.23 9.48 0.81
C VAL A 2 -7.52 8.72 -0.31
N GLY A 3 -6.97 9.44 -1.28
CA GLY A 3 -6.17 8.84 -2.35
C GLY A 3 -4.71 8.72 -1.90
N PHE A 4 -4.07 7.59 -2.21
CA PHE A 4 -2.65 7.39 -1.96
C PHE A 4 -1.88 7.64 -3.26
N GLY A 5 -1.33 8.85 -3.38
CA GLY A 5 -0.63 9.28 -4.59
C GLY A 5 0.87 9.00 -4.53
N CYS A 6 1.37 8.14 -5.42
CA CYS A 6 2.76 8.15 -5.85
C CYS A 6 2.89 9.18 -7.01
N GLU A 7 3.10 10.46 -6.72
CA GLU A 7 3.41 11.44 -7.77
C GLU A 7 4.85 11.29 -8.23
N GLY A 8 5.07 10.95 -9.51
CA GLY A 8 6.28 11.29 -10.27
C GLY A 8 7.64 10.93 -9.65
N LEU A 9 7.73 9.92 -8.79
CA LEU A 9 8.93 9.67 -7.98
C LEU A 9 9.86 8.66 -8.66
N GLU A 10 10.91 9.14 -9.36
CA GLU A 10 12.12 8.34 -9.53
C GLU A 10 12.85 8.30 -8.18
N LEU A 11 12.58 7.24 -7.41
CA LEU A 11 13.33 6.94 -6.20
C LEU A 11 14.73 6.43 -6.60
N GLY A 12 15.77 7.11 -6.12
CA GLY A 12 17.12 6.57 -6.18
C GLY A 12 17.22 5.23 -5.43
N PRO A 13 18.23 4.39 -5.72
CA PRO A 13 18.29 3.01 -5.23
C PRO A 13 18.28 2.86 -3.70
N ASP A 14 18.55 3.93 -2.94
CA ASP A 14 18.69 3.94 -1.49
C ASP A 14 17.70 4.86 -0.75
N ALA A 15 16.53 5.14 -1.34
CA ALA A 15 15.57 6.05 -0.70
C ALA A 15 14.92 5.42 0.57
N GLU A 16 15.23 5.98 1.75
CA GLU A 16 14.66 5.55 3.03
C GLU A 16 13.39 6.34 3.43
N PRO A 17 12.38 5.70 4.05
CA PRO A 17 11.15 6.37 4.46
C PRO A 17 11.33 7.35 5.63
N ARG A 18 10.72 8.53 5.53
CA ARG A 18 10.94 9.66 6.47
C ARG A 18 9.97 9.75 7.65
N VAL A 19 9.00 8.85 7.83
CA VAL A 19 8.04 8.92 8.95
C VAL A 19 8.19 7.69 9.86
N ARG A 20 8.49 7.88 11.16
CA ARG A 20 8.49 6.76 12.14
C ARG A 20 7.05 6.53 12.62
N GLY A 21 6.54 5.33 12.36
CA GLY A 21 5.10 5.03 12.32
C GLY A 21 4.54 5.01 10.89
N ALA A 22 5.39 5.19 9.87
CA ALA A 22 5.02 5.23 8.46
C ALA A 22 4.33 3.94 8.00
N THR A 23 3.26 4.16 7.25
CA THR A 23 2.94 3.29 6.12
C THR A 23 3.92 3.65 5.02
N ASP A 24 4.82 2.73 4.68
CA ASP A 24 5.64 2.83 3.47
C ASP A 24 4.75 2.44 2.30
N VAL A 25 4.70 3.31 1.29
CA VAL A 25 3.94 3.07 0.06
C VAL A 25 4.96 2.82 -1.04
N THR A 26 4.93 1.62 -1.61
CA THR A 26 5.71 1.32 -2.82
C THR A 26 4.75 1.04 -3.96
N CYS A 27 5.07 1.59 -5.12
CA CYS A 27 4.25 1.50 -6.32
C CYS A 27 5.08 0.82 -7.41
N ASN A 28 4.47 -0.08 -8.18
CA ASN A 28 5.05 -0.53 -9.44
C ASN A 28 4.11 -0.21 -10.60
N ALA A 29 4.38 -0.80 -11.77
CA ALA A 29 3.56 -0.63 -12.97
C ALA A 29 2.07 -0.87 -12.72
N ASN A 30 1.70 -1.85 -11.88
CA ASN A 30 0.34 -2.40 -11.76
C ASN A 30 -0.13 -2.62 -10.31
N SER A 31 0.62 -2.22 -9.29
CA SER A 31 0.23 -2.46 -7.90
C SER A 31 0.73 -1.38 -6.94
N ILE A 32 0.06 -1.30 -5.79
CA ILE A 32 0.52 -0.59 -4.60
C ILE A 32 0.74 -1.59 -3.47
N THR A 33 1.88 -1.49 -2.80
CA THR A 33 2.18 -2.20 -1.56
C THR A 33 2.22 -1.20 -0.40
N LEU A 34 1.42 -1.47 0.62
CA LEU A 34 1.43 -0.73 1.88
C LEU A 34 2.14 -1.56 2.94
N THR A 35 3.23 -1.03 3.48
CA THR A 35 4.00 -1.66 4.55
C THR A 35 3.86 -0.86 5.83
N VAL A 36 3.32 -1.46 6.89
CA VAL A 36 3.13 -0.82 8.20
C VAL A 36 4.10 -1.44 9.20
N ARG A 37 4.87 -0.59 9.87
CA ARG A 37 5.79 -1.00 10.93
C ARG A 37 5.26 -0.57 12.29
N THR A 38 5.02 -1.54 13.16
CA THR A 38 4.35 -1.36 14.45
C THR A 38 5.35 -1.41 15.62
N GLN A 39 4.97 -0.78 16.74
CA GLN A 39 5.80 -0.80 17.95
C GLN A 39 5.87 -2.18 18.62
N ARG A 40 4.88 -3.04 18.38
CA ARG A 40 4.80 -4.42 18.86
C ARG A 40 4.09 -5.26 17.82
N ALA A 41 4.43 -6.53 17.73
CA ALA A 41 3.80 -7.41 16.76
C ALA A 41 2.29 -7.44 17.03
N MET A 42 1.50 -7.28 15.97
CA MET A 42 0.05 -7.16 16.09
C MET A 42 -0.61 -8.47 15.69
N HIS A 43 -1.53 -8.95 16.52
CA HIS A 43 -2.52 -9.92 16.07
C HIS A 43 -3.71 -9.15 15.52
N GLY A 44 -4.14 -9.45 14.29
CA GLY A 44 -5.27 -8.73 13.70
C GLY A 44 -5.39 -8.87 12.20
N ARG A 45 -6.06 -7.90 11.58
CA ARG A 45 -6.22 -7.82 10.12
C ARG A 45 -5.80 -6.45 9.60
N MET A 46 -5.16 -6.46 8.45
CA MET A 46 -4.95 -5.30 7.58
C MET A 46 -5.79 -5.52 6.33
N TYR A 47 -6.58 -4.54 5.89
CA TYR A 47 -7.49 -4.72 4.75
C TYR A 47 -7.83 -3.39 4.07
N ALA A 48 -8.25 -3.47 2.81
CA ALA A 48 -8.87 -2.35 2.12
C ALA A 48 -10.30 -2.14 2.63
N GLN A 49 -10.60 -0.95 3.15
CA GLN A 49 -11.92 -0.60 3.67
C GLN A 49 -12.98 -0.82 2.59
N ASN A 50 -14.10 -1.48 2.94
CA ASN A 50 -15.17 -1.95 2.05
C ASN A 50 -14.87 -3.19 1.19
N PHE A 51 -13.65 -3.74 1.23
CA PHE A 51 -13.26 -4.96 0.50
C PHE A 51 -12.77 -6.10 1.42
N HIS A 52 -12.97 -5.97 2.73
CA HIS A 52 -12.48 -6.92 3.74
C HIS A 52 -12.99 -8.36 3.64
N ASP A 53 -14.10 -8.60 2.93
CA ASP A 53 -14.64 -9.95 2.69
C ASP A 53 -13.87 -10.70 1.57
N ALA A 54 -13.16 -9.96 0.72
CA ALA A 54 -12.35 -10.52 -0.35
C ALA A 54 -10.98 -10.95 0.19
N PRO A 55 -10.60 -12.24 0.10
CA PRO A 55 -9.34 -12.73 0.65
C PRO A 55 -8.11 -11.97 0.13
N GLU A 56 -8.10 -11.60 -1.14
CA GLU A 56 -7.05 -10.84 -1.83
C GLU A 56 -6.90 -9.40 -1.32
N CYS A 57 -7.93 -8.85 -0.66
CA CYS A 57 -7.95 -7.50 -0.12
C CYS A 57 -7.71 -7.44 1.39
N SER A 58 -7.33 -8.58 1.99
CA SER A 58 -7.10 -8.69 3.43
C SER A 58 -5.85 -9.51 3.76
N LEU A 59 -5.20 -9.15 4.85
CA LEU A 59 -4.06 -9.86 5.41
C LEU A 59 -4.35 -10.12 6.89
N ALA A 60 -4.35 -11.39 7.28
CA ALA A 60 -4.37 -11.77 8.69
C ALA A 60 -2.94 -11.80 9.23
N SER A 61 -2.71 -11.10 10.34
CA SER A 61 -1.46 -11.17 11.08
C SER A 61 -1.63 -12.01 12.33
N ASP A 62 -0.74 -12.96 12.51
CA ASP A 62 -0.63 -13.85 13.66
C ASP A 62 0.29 -13.30 14.75
N GLY A 63 0.71 -12.04 14.67
CA GLY A 63 1.61 -11.43 15.65
C GLY A 63 3.03 -11.97 15.64
N SER A 64 3.46 -12.67 14.59
CA SER A 64 4.85 -13.12 14.41
C SER A 64 5.81 -11.99 14.02
N SER A 65 5.29 -10.97 13.33
CA SER A 65 6.08 -9.85 12.80
C SER A 65 5.55 -8.49 13.27
N ARG A 66 6.47 -7.54 13.39
CA ARG A 66 6.17 -6.11 13.62
C ARG A 66 5.97 -5.34 12.32
N GLU A 67 6.38 -5.93 11.19
CA GLU A 67 6.24 -5.37 9.85
C GLU A 67 5.19 -6.19 9.10
N LEU A 68 4.19 -5.51 8.56
CA LEU A 68 3.09 -6.10 7.79
C LEU A 68 3.03 -5.41 6.44
N SER A 69 2.93 -6.19 5.37
CA SER A 69 2.88 -5.68 4.00
C SER A 69 1.69 -6.30 3.28
N ILE A 70 0.80 -5.45 2.74
CA ILE A 70 -0.30 -5.87 1.87
C ILE A 70 -0.14 -5.22 0.50
N THR A 71 -0.42 -5.97 -0.56
CA THR A 71 -0.30 -5.48 -1.94
C THR A 71 -1.64 -5.56 -2.63
N PHE A 72 -2.05 -4.49 -3.28
CA PHE A 72 -3.26 -4.40 -4.08
C PHE A 72 -2.90 -4.23 -5.55
N GLN A 73 -3.53 -5.00 -6.43
CA GLN A 73 -3.35 -4.89 -7.87
C GLN A 73 -4.33 -3.87 -8.46
N ASP A 74 -3.93 -3.27 -9.58
CA ASP A 74 -4.80 -2.44 -10.41
C ASP A 74 -6.06 -3.20 -10.83
N GLY A 75 -7.23 -2.65 -10.52
CA GLY A 75 -8.53 -3.27 -10.76
C GLY A 75 -9.09 -4.04 -9.56
N GLU A 76 -8.31 -4.22 -8.50
CA GLU A 76 -8.70 -4.98 -7.30
C GLU A 76 -8.80 -4.08 -6.07
N CYS A 77 -9.62 -4.49 -5.09
CA CYS A 77 -9.69 -3.83 -3.77
C CYS A 77 -9.99 -2.33 -3.82
N GLY A 78 -10.67 -1.88 -4.89
CA GLY A 78 -10.98 -0.47 -5.14
C GLY A 78 -9.82 0.35 -5.70
N LEU A 79 -8.65 -0.27 -5.94
CA LEU A 79 -7.48 0.37 -6.51
C LEU A 79 -7.64 0.46 -8.03
N TYR A 80 -7.59 1.68 -8.57
CA TYR A 80 -7.65 1.88 -10.03
C TYR A 80 -6.64 2.92 -10.49
N LYS A 81 -5.93 2.62 -11.59
CA LYS A 81 -5.12 3.64 -12.27
C LYS A 81 -5.98 4.73 -12.88
N THR A 82 -5.60 5.96 -12.59
CA THR A 82 -6.13 7.14 -13.24
C THR A 82 -5.04 7.79 -14.09
N PRO A 83 -5.25 7.96 -15.40
CA PRO A 83 -4.31 8.64 -16.27
C PRO A 83 -4.06 10.08 -15.81
N SER A 84 -2.81 10.54 -15.87
CA SER A 84 -2.44 11.94 -15.58
C SER A 84 -2.17 12.73 -16.88
N GLN A 85 -2.08 14.06 -16.78
CA GLN A 85 -1.81 14.94 -17.93
C GLN A 85 -0.40 14.75 -18.52
N VAL A 86 0.55 14.27 -17.71
CA VAL A 86 1.85 13.77 -18.15
C VAL A 86 1.67 12.26 -18.40
N ARG A 87 2.42 11.63 -19.32
CA ARG A 87 2.34 10.18 -19.63
C ARG A 87 2.69 9.27 -18.43
N SER A 88 1.87 9.34 -17.39
CA SER A 88 2.00 8.81 -16.05
C SER A 88 0.59 8.55 -15.51
N TYR A 89 0.51 7.82 -14.42
CA TYR A 89 -0.74 7.46 -13.75
C TYR A 89 -0.58 7.66 -12.24
N PHE A 90 -1.70 7.85 -11.57
CA PHE A 90 -1.80 7.76 -10.12
C PHE A 90 -2.83 6.69 -9.79
N PHE A 91 -2.66 6.02 -8.66
CA PHE A 91 -3.67 5.12 -8.15
C PHE A 91 -4.62 5.88 -7.22
N ASN A 92 -5.91 5.61 -7.38
CA ASN A 92 -6.95 6.03 -6.45
C ASN A 92 -7.44 4.83 -5.64
#